data_AF-E8PQP9-F1
#
_entry.id   AF-E8PQP9-F1
#
_cell.length_a   1.000
_cell.length_b   1.000
_cell.length_c   1.000
_cell.angle_alpha   90.00
_cell.angle_beta   90.00
_cell.angle_gamma   90.00
#
_symmetry.space_group_name_H-M   'P 1'
#
loop_
_entity.id
_entity.type
_entity.pdbx_description
1 polymer ?
#
loop_
_entity_poly.entity_id
_entity_poly.type
_entity_poly.pdbx_seq_one_letter_code
_entity_poly.pdbx_strand_id
1 'polypeptide(L)'
;MTKTKREYRPWYWANEWTRLYMSRGYLLPGVTVEKRVKEIADRAEALTRIEGFSRKFQEYMAKGWYSLATPIWANYGLKRGLPISCYGTYVEDDTASILRAVAEIGMMSKQGGGTSVYLGALRPRGAPIRDNGESNGSYAFASLFDRVIEVFNQGSTRRGQCAAYLPIEHPDLEEWFKIQREGGEIQSLFWGVSVGDAWLEEAIAGDREKRERWAKVLKSRTEVGIPYIFFRDNANRQAPEVFKKLGKTIHASNLCTEIMLPSGPEESFVCCLSSLNLLHFDEWKDTDAVETLTIFLDSVLDDFIEKAEGIPYMERAVRFAKRYRAIGIGVLGWHSYLQSKGIPLENAEALFLNNLIFKTIREKAEEASRWLRKRHPEDELADLMERRNATLLAIAPTKSSSFILGQVSPSIEPYTSNYYLKDLQKARIAFRSPFLEELLQAKGKNEEKVWRSILERNGSVQHLDFLSDEEKDVFKTFSEISQKTLVNLAIARQKYIDQGQSLNLVIHPEAPPKDVNELYLHAWRGGLKALYYQFSASAAQAYSRDLLLSCRACEG
;
A
#
# COMPACT_ATOMS: atom_id res chain seq x y z
N MET A 1 -19.56 -14.66 28.20
CA MET A 1 -18.76 -13.64 28.94
C MET A 1 -19.02 -12.29 28.31
N THR A 2 -19.60 -11.35 29.04
CA THR A 2 -19.77 -9.95 28.63
C THR A 2 -18.38 -9.33 28.44
N LYS A 3 -17.93 -9.20 27.19
CA LYS A 3 -16.70 -8.49 26.84
C LYS A 3 -16.83 -7.05 27.33
N THR A 4 -16.09 -6.66 28.34
CA THR A 4 -15.93 -5.25 28.73
C THR A 4 -15.38 -4.52 27.50
N LYS A 5 -16.23 -3.73 26.84
CA LYS A 5 -15.84 -2.99 25.64
C LYS A 5 -14.76 -1.98 26.04
N ARG A 6 -13.57 -2.10 25.45
CA ARG A 6 -12.48 -1.14 25.67
C ARG A 6 -12.97 0.27 25.35
N GLU A 7 -12.92 1.16 26.33
CA GLU A 7 -13.27 2.57 26.14
C GLU A 7 -12.06 3.35 25.65
N TYR A 8 -12.20 3.97 24.48
CA TYR A 8 -11.16 4.80 23.87
C TYR A 8 -11.48 6.28 24.13
N ARG A 9 -10.71 6.91 25.02
CA ARG A 9 -10.81 8.36 25.26
C ARG A 9 -10.32 9.14 24.02
N PRO A 10 -10.82 10.36 23.78
CA PRO A 10 -10.27 11.22 22.74
C PRO A 10 -8.75 11.34 22.85
N TRP A 11 -8.06 11.21 21.72
CA TRP A 11 -6.60 11.26 21.58
C TRP A 11 -5.84 10.12 22.28
N TYR A 12 -6.48 8.99 22.59
CA TYR A 12 -5.81 7.83 23.20
C TYR A 12 -4.58 7.35 22.39
N TRP A 13 -4.63 7.50 21.07
CA TRP A 13 -3.57 7.08 20.15
C TRP A 13 -2.38 8.06 20.14
N ALA A 14 -2.59 9.32 20.53
CA ALA A 14 -1.55 10.35 20.63
C ALA A 14 -0.80 10.25 21.98
N ASN A 15 -0.33 9.05 22.30
CA ASN A 15 0.47 8.78 23.50
C ASN A 15 1.91 9.32 23.36
N GLU A 16 2.71 9.18 24.41
CA GLU A 16 4.10 9.66 24.45
C GLU A 16 4.97 9.13 23.30
N TRP A 17 4.79 7.87 22.90
CA TRP A 17 5.55 7.22 21.85
C TRP A 17 5.16 7.73 20.47
N THR A 18 3.86 7.90 20.25
CA THR A 18 3.34 8.53 19.03
C THR A 18 3.87 9.95 18.90
N ARG A 19 3.80 10.75 19.98
CA ARG A 19 4.30 12.14 19.97
C ARG A 19 5.80 12.20 19.69
N LEU A 20 6.58 11.31 20.32
CA LEU A 20 8.02 11.20 20.09
C LEU A 20 8.35 10.77 18.67
N TYR A 21 7.58 9.85 18.09
CA TYR A 21 7.75 9.42 16.72
C TYR A 21 7.40 10.53 15.73
N MET A 22 6.30 11.25 15.99
CA MET A 22 5.82 12.34 15.14
C MET A 22 6.74 13.56 15.15
N SER A 23 7.33 13.90 16.30
CA SER A 23 8.25 15.05 16.42
C SER A 23 9.57 14.87 15.63
N ARG A 24 9.92 13.63 15.27
CA ARG A 24 11.19 13.29 14.58
C ARG A 24 11.16 13.44 13.06
N GLY A 25 10.12 14.03 12.48
CA GLY A 25 10.09 14.28 11.03
C GLY A 25 8.73 14.66 10.43
N TYR A 26 7.64 14.54 11.20
CA TYR A 26 6.29 14.80 10.71
C TYR A 26 5.78 16.18 11.14
N LEU A 27 6.22 16.66 12.31
CA LEU A 27 5.79 17.92 12.90
C LEU A 27 6.88 18.99 12.76
N LEU A 28 6.46 20.24 12.65
CA LEU A 28 7.36 21.38 12.82
C LEU A 28 7.82 21.49 14.29
N PRO A 29 9.01 22.04 14.57
CA PRO A 29 9.47 22.26 15.95
C PRO A 29 8.43 23.03 16.78
N GLY A 30 8.10 22.52 17.96
CA GLY A 30 7.13 23.14 18.89
C GLY A 30 5.66 22.93 18.54
N VAL A 31 5.32 22.21 17.46
CA VAL A 31 3.94 21.90 17.10
C VAL A 31 3.52 20.56 17.72
N THR A 32 2.41 20.55 18.46
CA THR A 32 1.82 19.32 19.01
C THR A 32 1.00 18.57 17.95
N VAL A 33 0.70 17.29 18.21
CA VAL A 33 -0.14 16.48 17.32
C VAL A 33 -1.52 17.13 17.12
N GLU A 34 -2.18 17.54 18.20
CA GLU A 34 -3.50 18.17 18.18
C GLU A 34 -3.49 19.48 17.41
N LYS A 35 -2.50 20.33 17.67
CA LYS A 35 -2.34 21.60 16.96
C LYS A 35 -2.17 21.35 15.47
N ARG A 36 -1.37 20.35 15.09
CA ARG A 36 -1.18 20.01 13.68
C ARG A 36 -2.44 19.46 13.03
N VAL A 37 -3.23 18.64 13.73
CA VAL A 37 -4.55 18.21 13.23
C VAL A 37 -5.46 19.41 13.00
N LYS A 38 -5.49 20.38 13.93
CA LYS A 38 -6.28 21.60 13.77
C LYS A 38 -5.86 22.38 12.51
N GLU A 39 -4.56 22.59 12.30
CA GLU A 39 -4.04 23.27 11.11
C GLU A 39 -4.44 22.58 9.80
N ILE A 40 -4.38 21.24 9.77
CA ILE A 40 -4.83 20.43 8.65
C ILE A 40 -6.34 20.60 8.43
N ALA A 41 -7.12 20.49 9.49
CA ALA A 41 -8.58 20.57 9.44
C ALA A 41 -9.07 21.97 9.00
N ASP A 42 -8.44 23.03 9.50
CA ASP A 42 -8.75 24.42 9.11
C ASP A 42 -8.40 24.69 7.64
N ARG A 43 -7.29 24.15 7.14
CA ARG A 43 -6.94 24.26 5.71
C ARG A 43 -7.96 23.53 4.85
N ALA A 44 -8.38 22.34 5.25
CA ALA A 44 -9.39 21.57 4.52
C ALA A 44 -10.74 22.30 4.51
N GLU A 45 -11.16 22.89 5.62
CA GLU A 45 -12.36 23.73 5.68
C GLU A 45 -12.26 24.93 4.72
N ALA A 46 -11.12 25.63 4.72
CA ALA A 46 -10.88 26.76 3.83
C ALA A 46 -10.95 26.39 2.33
N LEU A 47 -10.40 25.24 1.94
CA LEU A 47 -10.41 24.76 0.56
C LEU A 47 -11.78 24.22 0.14
N THR A 48 -12.43 23.42 0.99
CA THR A 48 -13.73 22.81 0.70
C THR A 48 -14.89 23.79 0.77
N ARG A 49 -14.73 24.88 1.54
CA ARG A 49 -15.76 25.88 1.84
C ARG A 49 -17.00 25.25 2.47
N ILE A 50 -16.81 24.28 3.36
CA ILE A 50 -17.87 23.62 4.12
C ILE A 50 -17.75 24.04 5.57
N GLU A 51 -18.70 24.85 6.05
CA GLU A 51 -18.72 25.33 7.43
C GLU A 51 -18.77 24.15 8.43
N GLY A 52 -17.92 24.21 9.46
CA GLY A 52 -17.84 23.19 10.50
C GLY A 52 -17.07 21.92 10.12
N PHE A 53 -16.53 21.85 8.89
CA PHE A 53 -15.70 20.72 8.45
C PHE A 53 -14.49 20.51 9.36
N SER A 54 -13.81 21.59 9.77
CA SER A 54 -12.62 21.54 10.61
C SER A 54 -12.93 20.88 11.95
N ARG A 55 -14.02 21.30 12.59
CA ARG A 55 -14.47 20.73 13.88
C ARG A 55 -14.77 19.23 13.74
N LYS A 56 -15.59 18.87 12.74
CA LYS A 56 -15.96 17.47 12.48
C LYS A 56 -14.73 16.59 12.23
N PHE A 57 -13.82 17.04 11.38
CA PHE A 57 -12.59 16.32 11.07
C PHE A 57 -11.71 16.12 12.30
N GLN A 58 -11.58 17.15 13.15
CA GLN A 58 -10.86 17.04 14.43
C GLN A 58 -11.52 16.03 15.37
N GLU A 59 -12.84 15.97 15.44
CA GLU A 59 -13.57 14.99 16.27
C GLU A 59 -13.27 13.54 15.83
N TYR A 60 -13.26 13.26 14.53
CA TYR A 60 -12.92 11.92 14.02
C TYR A 60 -11.44 11.55 14.18
N MET A 61 -10.54 12.52 14.00
CA MET A 61 -9.12 12.35 14.32
C MET A 61 -8.92 12.07 15.81
N ALA A 62 -9.60 12.80 16.69
CA ALA A 62 -9.53 12.58 18.14
C ALA A 62 -10.02 11.19 18.54
N LYS A 63 -11.08 10.66 17.90
CA LYS A 63 -11.55 9.29 18.10
C LYS A 63 -10.63 8.21 17.51
N GLY A 64 -9.62 8.59 16.73
CA GLY A 64 -8.69 7.65 16.10
C GLY A 64 -9.28 6.91 14.91
N TRP A 65 -10.28 7.49 14.25
CA TRP A 65 -10.95 6.87 13.10
C TRP A 65 -10.16 7.04 11.79
N TYR A 66 -9.32 8.07 11.70
CA TYR A 66 -8.48 8.33 10.53
C TYR A 66 -7.00 8.23 10.83
N SER A 67 -6.27 7.74 9.83
CA SER A 67 -4.83 7.89 9.72
C SER A 67 -4.49 8.68 8.47
N LEU A 68 -3.69 9.73 8.62
CA LEU A 68 -3.26 10.55 7.49
C LEU A 68 -1.89 10.08 6.99
N ALA A 69 -1.69 10.13 5.69
CA ALA A 69 -0.39 9.81 5.10
C ALA A 69 0.71 10.78 5.58
N THR A 70 1.95 10.30 5.58
CA THR A 70 3.12 11.09 5.99
C THR A 70 3.22 12.45 5.29
N PRO A 71 3.04 12.57 3.96
CA PRO A 71 3.14 13.86 3.28
C PRO A 71 2.07 14.85 3.71
N ILE A 72 0.88 14.39 4.09
CA ILE A 72 -0.20 15.25 4.61
C ILE A 72 0.23 15.86 5.95
N TRP A 73 0.69 15.02 6.89
CA TRP A 73 1.23 15.50 8.17
C TRP A 73 2.33 16.54 7.97
N ALA A 74 3.29 16.25 7.10
CA ALA A 74 4.50 17.06 6.93
C ALA A 74 4.29 18.37 6.13
N ASN A 75 3.32 18.41 5.20
CA ASN A 75 3.27 19.42 4.13
C ASN A 75 1.91 20.07 3.87
N TYR A 76 0.78 19.41 4.18
CA TYR A 76 -0.55 19.94 3.78
C TYR A 76 -0.90 21.25 4.50
N GLY A 77 -1.28 22.28 3.74
CA GLY A 77 -1.53 23.62 4.30
C GLY A 77 -0.29 24.37 4.77
N LEU A 78 0.92 23.83 4.53
CA LEU A 78 2.19 24.50 4.78
C LEU A 78 2.81 24.96 3.46
N LYS A 79 3.67 25.98 3.52
CA LYS A 79 4.39 26.51 2.34
C LYS A 79 5.47 25.56 1.78
N ARG A 80 5.80 24.47 2.48
CA ARG A 80 6.87 23.52 2.11
C ARG A 80 6.31 22.19 1.62
N GLY A 81 7.07 21.51 0.77
CA GLY A 81 6.81 20.15 0.31
C GLY A 81 5.48 19.99 -0.42
N LEU A 82 5.13 18.76 -0.80
CA LEU A 82 3.84 18.44 -1.44
C LEU A 82 3.09 17.39 -0.61
N PRO A 83 1.74 17.43 -0.55
CA PRO A 83 0.95 16.52 0.28
C PRO A 83 0.60 15.19 -0.41
N ILE A 84 1.25 14.87 -1.54
CA ILE A 84 1.02 13.67 -2.35
C ILE A 84 1.96 12.55 -1.93
N SER A 85 1.44 11.32 -1.97
CA SER A 85 2.17 10.12 -1.53
C SER A 85 2.82 9.35 -2.66
N CYS A 86 2.19 9.32 -3.84
CA CYS A 86 2.63 8.46 -4.93
C CYS A 86 2.66 9.23 -6.25
N TYR A 87 3.73 8.99 -7.02
CA TYR A 87 3.90 9.46 -8.39
C TYR A 87 4.26 8.29 -9.31
N GLY A 88 3.86 8.37 -10.58
CA GLY A 88 4.29 7.40 -11.59
C GLY A 88 4.46 8.01 -12.98
N THR A 89 5.65 7.80 -13.53
CA THR A 89 6.09 8.39 -14.79
C THR A 89 6.18 7.32 -15.89
N TYR A 90 5.69 7.65 -17.08
CA TYR A 90 5.89 6.87 -18.30
C TYR A 90 7.09 7.42 -19.08
N VAL A 91 7.90 6.52 -19.65
CA VAL A 91 9.08 6.87 -20.45
C VAL A 91 8.90 6.35 -21.88
N GLU A 92 8.98 7.25 -22.85
CA GLU A 92 9.02 6.90 -24.28
C GLU A 92 10.43 6.51 -24.72
N ASP A 93 10.52 5.83 -25.86
CA ASP A 93 11.78 5.33 -26.43
C ASP A 93 12.62 6.41 -27.13
N ASP A 94 12.86 7.52 -26.42
CA ASP A 94 13.67 8.64 -26.87
C ASP A 94 14.40 9.34 -25.72
N THR A 95 15.52 9.98 -26.05
CA THR A 95 16.41 10.63 -25.08
C THR A 95 15.72 11.76 -24.31
N ALA A 96 14.83 12.52 -24.94
CA ALA A 96 14.18 13.66 -24.29
C ALA A 96 13.18 13.18 -23.22
N SER A 97 12.41 12.14 -23.52
CA SER A 97 11.49 11.51 -22.57
C SER A 97 12.23 10.87 -21.39
N ILE A 98 13.36 10.19 -21.65
CA ILE A 98 14.23 9.63 -20.59
C ILE A 98 14.77 10.72 -19.66
N LEU A 99 15.36 11.79 -20.22
CA LEU A 99 15.92 12.89 -19.43
C LEU A 99 14.84 13.66 -18.67
N ARG A 100 13.66 13.85 -19.28
CA ARG A 100 12.51 14.43 -18.60
C ARG A 100 12.10 13.58 -17.42
N ALA A 101 11.94 12.26 -17.60
CA ALA A 101 11.57 11.35 -16.53
C ALA A 101 12.59 11.36 -15.38
N VAL A 102 13.89 11.41 -15.69
CA VAL A 102 14.94 11.58 -14.67
C VAL A 102 14.73 12.87 -13.87
N ALA A 103 14.43 14.00 -14.53
CA ALA A 103 14.15 15.26 -13.87
C ALA A 103 12.86 15.22 -13.03
N GLU A 104 11.78 14.61 -13.55
CA GLU A 104 10.52 14.44 -12.82
C GLU A 104 10.74 13.64 -11.53
N ILE A 105 11.40 12.48 -11.62
CA ILE A 105 11.68 11.62 -10.48
C ILE A 105 12.54 12.35 -9.45
N GLY A 106 13.59 13.07 -9.88
CA GLY A 106 14.43 13.87 -8.98
C GLY A 106 13.64 14.96 -8.25
N MET A 107 12.76 15.67 -8.96
CA MET A 107 11.90 16.69 -8.36
C MET A 107 10.88 16.08 -7.39
N MET A 108 10.22 14.98 -7.76
CA MET A 108 9.25 14.28 -6.91
C MET A 108 9.90 13.70 -5.66
N SER A 109 11.09 13.11 -5.78
CA SER A 109 11.87 12.60 -4.63
C SER A 109 12.28 13.73 -3.68
N LYS A 110 12.70 14.89 -4.20
CA LYS A 110 12.98 16.08 -3.39
C LYS A 110 11.75 16.55 -2.60
N GLN A 111 10.56 16.43 -3.18
CA GLN A 111 9.30 16.83 -2.54
C GLN A 111 8.76 15.79 -1.55
N GLY A 112 9.41 14.62 -1.43
CA GLY A 112 9.10 13.60 -0.42
C GLY A 112 8.03 12.59 -0.82
N GLY A 113 7.70 12.47 -2.11
CA GLY A 113 6.80 11.43 -2.62
C GLY A 113 7.53 10.15 -2.99
N GLY A 114 6.86 9.00 -2.83
CA GLY A 114 7.32 7.74 -3.42
C GLY A 114 7.10 7.76 -4.92
N THR A 115 8.11 7.39 -5.71
CA THR A 115 8.06 7.48 -7.17
C THR A 115 8.02 6.11 -7.82
N SER A 116 7.63 6.08 -9.09
CA SER A 116 7.67 4.89 -9.91
C SER A 116 7.86 5.27 -11.37
N VAL A 117 8.40 4.34 -12.16
CA VAL A 117 8.68 4.57 -13.58
C VAL A 117 8.39 3.32 -14.40
N TYR A 118 7.72 3.48 -15.54
CA TYR A 118 7.55 2.40 -16.51
C TYR A 118 8.61 2.51 -17.60
N LEU A 119 9.44 1.47 -17.75
CA LEU A 119 10.55 1.41 -18.71
C LEU A 119 10.31 0.42 -19.86
N GLY A 120 9.13 -0.20 -19.92
CA GLY A 120 8.82 -1.23 -20.90
C GLY A 120 8.68 -0.78 -22.35
N ALA A 121 8.67 0.54 -22.60
CA ALA A 121 8.67 1.07 -23.98
C ALA A 121 10.08 1.25 -24.54
N LEU A 122 11.12 1.25 -23.70
CA LEU A 122 12.50 1.43 -24.14
C LEU A 122 12.96 0.24 -24.98
N ARG A 123 13.68 0.51 -26.07
CA ARG A 123 14.28 -0.56 -26.89
C ARG A 123 15.34 -1.34 -26.10
N PRO A 124 15.48 -2.66 -26.36
CA PRO A 124 16.41 -3.51 -25.63
C PRO A 124 17.87 -3.20 -25.95
N ARG A 125 18.79 -3.78 -25.18
CA ARG A 125 20.22 -3.71 -25.45
C ARG A 125 20.54 -4.27 -26.84
N GLY A 126 21.43 -3.61 -27.56
CA GLY A 126 21.81 -4.02 -28.92
C GLY A 126 20.84 -3.56 -30.02
N ALA A 127 19.69 -2.99 -29.66
CA ALA A 127 18.77 -2.44 -30.65
C ALA A 127 19.42 -1.26 -31.40
N PRO A 128 19.24 -1.13 -32.73
CA PRO A 128 19.89 -0.09 -33.50
C PRO A 128 19.42 1.31 -33.08
N ILE A 129 20.36 2.24 -33.02
CA ILE A 129 20.07 3.68 -32.90
C ILE A 129 20.60 4.40 -34.15
N ARG A 130 20.11 5.62 -34.39
CA ARG A 130 20.51 6.43 -35.56
C ARG A 130 22.03 6.61 -35.59
N ASP A 131 22.61 6.62 -36.80
CA ASP A 131 24.04 6.87 -37.06
C ASP A 131 25.00 5.78 -36.54
N ASN A 132 24.67 4.50 -36.78
CA ASN A 132 25.51 3.32 -36.54
C ASN A 132 25.87 3.05 -35.06
N GLY A 133 24.93 3.26 -34.14
CA GLY A 133 25.08 2.86 -32.73
C GLY A 133 24.11 1.74 -32.32
N GLU A 134 24.33 1.22 -31.12
CA GLU A 134 23.42 0.28 -30.45
C GLU A 134 22.95 0.84 -29.10
N SER A 135 21.71 0.54 -28.72
CA SER A 135 21.13 0.89 -27.42
C SER A 135 21.81 0.15 -26.28
N ASN A 136 21.96 0.82 -25.14
CA ASN A 136 22.41 0.19 -23.90
C ASN A 136 21.28 -0.55 -23.15
N GLY A 137 20.05 -0.51 -23.64
CA GLY A 137 18.91 -1.22 -23.08
C GLY A 137 18.30 -0.57 -21.83
N SER A 138 17.11 -1.06 -21.48
CA SER A 138 16.29 -0.59 -20.37
C SER A 138 16.98 -0.71 -19.00
N TYR A 139 17.79 -1.76 -18.78
CA TYR A 139 18.52 -1.96 -17.52
C TYR A 139 19.57 -0.85 -17.29
N ALA A 140 20.31 -0.46 -18.34
CA ALA A 140 21.27 0.63 -18.22
C ALA A 140 20.58 1.96 -17.89
N PHE A 141 19.43 2.26 -18.51
CA PHE A 141 18.65 3.45 -18.17
C PHE A 141 18.02 3.38 -16.76
N ALA A 142 17.67 2.20 -16.27
CA ALA A 142 17.20 2.00 -14.89
C ALA A 142 18.25 2.47 -13.85
N SER A 143 19.55 2.32 -14.14
CA SER A 143 20.63 2.79 -13.27
C SER A 143 20.64 4.32 -13.07
N LEU A 144 20.12 5.09 -14.02
CA LEU A 144 19.97 6.54 -13.86
C LEU A 144 18.97 6.85 -12.74
N PHE A 145 17.85 6.14 -12.69
CA PHE A 145 16.83 6.33 -11.67
C PHE A 145 17.30 5.86 -10.30
N ASP A 146 18.08 4.78 -10.23
CA ASP A 146 18.79 4.34 -9.01
C ASP A 146 19.69 5.45 -8.47
N ARG A 147 20.53 6.05 -9.33
CA ARG A 147 21.42 7.14 -8.91
C ARG A 147 20.67 8.40 -8.50
N VAL A 148 19.59 8.73 -9.21
CA VAL A 148 18.74 9.89 -8.89
C VAL A 148 18.18 9.77 -7.48
N ILE A 149 17.60 8.62 -7.10
CA ILE A 149 17.02 8.46 -5.77
C ILE A 149 18.07 8.41 -4.66
N GLU A 150 19.30 7.99 -4.96
CA GLU A 150 20.41 8.03 -4.00
C GLU A 150 20.94 9.45 -3.76
N VAL A 151 20.98 10.28 -4.81
CA VAL A 151 21.50 11.64 -4.76
C VAL A 151 20.45 12.63 -4.24
N PHE A 152 19.22 12.56 -4.75
CA PHE A 152 18.14 13.47 -4.43
C PHE A 152 17.31 12.94 -3.25
N ASN A 153 17.77 13.28 -2.03
CA ASN A 153 17.13 12.85 -0.77
C ASN A 153 16.35 13.97 -0.07
N GLN A 154 15.31 13.58 0.66
CA GLN A 154 14.51 14.48 1.50
C GLN A 154 15.18 14.69 2.87
N GLY A 155 16.13 15.64 2.94
CA GLY A 155 16.77 16.02 4.21
C GLY A 155 17.37 14.84 4.99
N SER A 156 17.41 14.93 6.32
CA SER A 156 18.08 13.94 7.18
C SER A 156 17.29 12.67 7.49
N THR A 157 16.04 12.50 7.01
CA THR A 157 15.14 11.47 7.56
C THR A 157 14.55 10.46 6.56
N ARG A 158 14.53 10.71 5.24
CA ARG A 158 14.12 9.70 4.24
C ARG A 158 14.91 9.80 2.93
N ARG A 159 15.46 8.65 2.50
CA ARG A 159 16.04 8.51 1.15
C ARG A 159 14.94 8.47 0.10
N GLY A 160 15.23 8.94 -1.11
CA GLY A 160 14.33 8.76 -2.26
C GLY A 160 14.05 7.27 -2.48
N GLN A 161 12.82 6.93 -2.87
CA GLN A 161 12.44 5.56 -3.20
C GLN A 161 11.67 5.54 -4.51
N CYS A 162 12.10 4.70 -5.44
CA CYS A 162 11.47 4.49 -6.74
C CYS A 162 11.29 3.00 -7.02
N ALA A 163 10.19 2.64 -7.68
CA ALA A 163 10.01 1.33 -8.29
C ALA A 163 9.96 1.44 -9.82
N ALA A 164 10.81 0.69 -10.52
CA ALA A 164 10.78 0.59 -11.97
C ALA A 164 9.98 -0.64 -12.44
N TYR A 165 9.19 -0.51 -13.50
CA TYR A 165 8.36 -1.61 -14.02
C TYR A 165 8.77 -2.00 -15.44
N LEU A 166 8.88 -3.31 -15.67
CA LEU A 166 9.24 -3.92 -16.96
C LEU A 166 8.28 -5.07 -17.31
N PRO A 167 7.79 -5.19 -18.57
CA PRO A 167 7.08 -6.36 -19.05
C PRO A 167 7.92 -7.64 -19.00
N ILE A 168 7.29 -8.77 -18.66
CA ILE A 168 7.96 -10.08 -18.58
C ILE A 168 8.48 -10.60 -19.94
N GLU A 169 7.87 -10.14 -21.03
CA GLU A 169 8.29 -10.43 -22.39
C GLU A 169 9.47 -9.57 -22.85
N HIS A 170 9.86 -8.53 -22.10
CA HIS A 170 10.90 -7.59 -22.52
C HIS A 170 12.26 -8.32 -22.69
N PRO A 171 13.01 -8.08 -23.79
CA PRO A 171 14.26 -8.83 -24.05
C PRO A 171 15.34 -8.63 -22.98
N ASP A 172 15.38 -7.47 -22.33
CA ASP A 172 16.36 -7.19 -21.27
C ASP A 172 16.03 -7.83 -19.90
N LEU A 173 14.93 -8.58 -19.75
CA LEU A 173 14.48 -9.09 -18.44
C LEU A 173 15.59 -9.81 -17.65
N GLU A 174 16.46 -10.54 -18.34
CA GLU A 174 17.57 -11.26 -17.72
C GLU A 174 18.55 -10.36 -16.97
N GLU A 175 18.80 -9.14 -17.47
CA GLU A 175 19.65 -8.17 -16.78
C GLU A 175 18.97 -7.63 -15.52
N TRP A 176 17.65 -7.45 -15.55
CA TRP A 176 16.87 -6.91 -14.42
C TRP A 176 16.89 -7.81 -13.19
N PHE A 177 17.10 -9.12 -13.34
CA PHE A 177 17.29 -10.01 -12.19
C PHE A 177 18.55 -9.69 -11.37
N LYS A 178 19.49 -8.89 -11.88
CA LYS A 178 20.69 -8.43 -11.16
C LYS A 178 20.41 -7.33 -10.13
N ILE A 179 19.25 -6.67 -10.20
CA ILE A 179 18.85 -5.62 -9.26
C ILE A 179 18.83 -6.16 -7.82
N GLN A 180 19.43 -5.41 -6.88
CA GLN A 180 19.52 -5.75 -5.45
C GLN A 180 20.23 -7.08 -5.16
N ARG A 181 21.16 -7.50 -6.03
CA ARG A 181 22.03 -8.66 -5.82
C ARG A 181 23.48 -8.26 -5.68
N GLU A 182 24.25 -9.13 -5.04
CA GLU A 182 25.70 -8.98 -5.00
C GLU A 182 26.30 -8.90 -6.41
N GLY A 183 27.13 -7.89 -6.64
CA GLY A 183 27.72 -7.60 -7.96
C GLY A 183 26.79 -6.89 -8.95
N GLY A 184 25.53 -6.65 -8.60
CA GLY A 184 24.60 -5.85 -9.42
C GLY A 184 24.88 -4.35 -9.34
N GLU A 185 24.73 -3.64 -10.45
CA GLU A 185 24.95 -2.18 -10.50
C GLU A 185 23.85 -1.37 -9.77
N ILE A 186 22.63 -1.91 -9.73
CA ILE A 186 21.44 -1.26 -9.18
C ILE A 186 21.12 -1.86 -7.81
N GLN A 187 21.18 -1.05 -6.75
CA GLN A 187 21.03 -1.53 -5.36
C GLN A 187 19.91 -0.85 -4.57
N SER A 188 19.50 0.35 -4.97
CA SER A 188 18.52 1.17 -4.25
C SER A 188 17.13 1.13 -4.89
N LEU A 189 17.07 0.94 -6.21
CA LEU A 189 15.84 0.88 -6.99
C LEU A 189 15.07 -0.42 -6.71
N PHE A 190 13.78 -0.30 -6.42
CA PHE A 190 12.87 -1.45 -6.42
C PHE A 190 12.38 -1.71 -7.84
N TRP A 191 11.84 -2.91 -8.10
CA TRP A 191 11.26 -3.18 -9.41
C TRP A 191 10.09 -4.15 -9.37
N GLY A 192 9.24 -4.02 -10.38
CA GLY A 192 8.10 -4.89 -10.63
C GLY A 192 8.11 -5.44 -12.05
N VAL A 193 7.63 -6.67 -12.20
CA VAL A 193 7.41 -7.31 -13.49
C VAL A 193 5.93 -7.23 -13.87
N SER A 194 5.65 -6.73 -15.07
CA SER A 194 4.31 -6.61 -15.63
C SER A 194 4.00 -7.86 -16.46
N VAL A 195 2.89 -8.53 -16.15
CA VAL A 195 2.53 -9.83 -16.72
C VAL A 195 1.10 -9.80 -17.24
N GLY A 196 0.91 -10.29 -18.47
CA GLY A 196 -0.40 -10.39 -19.13
C GLY A 196 -1.00 -11.79 -19.09
N ASP A 197 -2.30 -11.86 -19.32
CA ASP A 197 -3.11 -13.08 -19.30
C ASP A 197 -2.58 -14.08 -20.35
N ALA A 198 -2.47 -13.66 -21.61
CA ALA A 198 -2.00 -14.52 -22.70
C ALA A 198 -0.60 -15.12 -22.42
N TRP A 199 0.30 -14.31 -21.85
CA TRP A 199 1.64 -14.79 -21.50
C TRP A 199 1.60 -15.88 -20.43
N LEU A 200 0.77 -15.71 -19.39
CA LEU A 200 0.58 -16.70 -18.34
C LEU A 200 -0.11 -17.96 -18.87
N GLU A 201 -1.12 -17.81 -19.70
CA GLU A 201 -1.84 -18.94 -20.32
C GLU A 201 -0.90 -19.79 -21.17
N GLU A 202 -0.04 -19.18 -21.98
CA GLU A 202 0.96 -19.88 -22.79
C GLU A 202 2.02 -20.59 -21.91
N ALA A 203 2.46 -19.94 -20.83
CA ALA A 203 3.36 -20.58 -19.85
C ALA A 203 2.71 -21.81 -19.19
N ILE A 204 1.42 -21.71 -18.83
CA ILE A 204 0.65 -22.84 -18.27
C ILE A 204 0.50 -23.96 -19.31
N ALA A 205 0.20 -23.60 -20.56
CA ALA A 205 -0.02 -24.53 -21.66
C ALA A 205 1.22 -25.35 -22.05
N GLY A 206 2.43 -24.91 -21.67
CA GLY A 206 3.65 -25.69 -21.88
C GLY A 206 4.80 -24.96 -22.55
N ASP A 207 4.67 -23.66 -22.83
CA ASP A 207 5.77 -22.88 -23.43
C ASP A 207 7.01 -22.94 -22.52
N ARG A 208 8.08 -23.55 -23.05
CA ARG A 208 9.31 -23.81 -22.29
C ARG A 208 10.01 -22.51 -21.91
N GLU A 209 10.13 -21.56 -22.83
CA GLU A 209 10.82 -20.29 -22.58
C GLU A 209 10.08 -19.47 -21.53
N LYS A 210 8.75 -19.39 -21.65
CA LYS A 210 7.93 -18.65 -20.67
C LYS A 210 7.98 -19.30 -19.29
N ARG A 211 7.95 -20.64 -19.21
CA ARG A 211 8.13 -21.36 -17.94
C ARG A 211 9.49 -21.08 -17.30
N GLU A 212 10.56 -21.06 -18.09
CA GLU A 212 11.91 -20.74 -17.60
C GLU A 212 11.99 -19.30 -17.07
N ARG A 213 11.45 -18.31 -17.81
CA ARG A 213 11.36 -16.91 -17.35
C ARG A 213 10.54 -16.79 -16.07
N TRP A 214 9.38 -17.46 -16.00
CA TRP A 214 8.53 -17.44 -14.80
C TRP A 214 9.22 -18.07 -13.59
N ALA A 215 9.93 -19.19 -13.79
CA ALA A 215 10.70 -19.82 -12.72
C ALA A 215 11.78 -18.88 -12.17
N LYS A 216 12.42 -18.06 -13.01
CA LYS A 216 13.38 -17.03 -12.56
C LYS A 216 12.70 -15.91 -11.74
N VAL A 217 11.49 -15.50 -12.12
CA VAL A 217 10.67 -14.57 -11.30
C VAL A 217 10.40 -15.14 -9.91
N LEU A 218 9.92 -16.39 -9.83
CA LEU A 218 9.65 -17.06 -8.55
C LEU A 218 10.91 -17.23 -7.70
N LYS A 219 12.02 -17.63 -8.33
CA LYS A 219 13.33 -17.77 -7.67
C LYS A 219 13.79 -16.42 -7.11
N SER A 220 13.71 -15.35 -7.90
CA SER A 220 14.11 -14.01 -7.44
C SER A 220 13.28 -13.53 -6.26
N ARG A 221 11.96 -13.70 -6.30
CA ARG A 221 11.08 -13.35 -5.19
C ARG A 221 11.38 -14.17 -3.92
N THR A 222 11.88 -15.39 -4.06
CA THR A 222 12.30 -16.21 -2.91
C THR A 222 13.62 -15.73 -2.30
N GLU A 223 14.56 -15.30 -3.14
CA GLU A 223 15.90 -14.90 -2.70
C GLU A 223 15.95 -13.46 -2.15
N VAL A 224 15.24 -12.52 -2.79
CA VAL A 224 15.31 -11.07 -2.45
C VAL A 224 13.93 -10.42 -2.21
N GLY A 225 12.84 -11.19 -2.31
CA GLY A 225 11.47 -10.69 -2.06
C GLY A 225 10.80 -9.93 -3.21
N ILE A 226 11.55 -9.62 -4.27
CA ILE A 226 11.12 -8.90 -5.48
C ILE A 226 11.63 -9.64 -6.75
N PRO A 227 11.08 -9.39 -7.96
CA PRO A 227 10.22 -8.28 -8.36
C PRO A 227 8.83 -8.30 -7.75
N TYR A 228 8.19 -7.14 -7.63
CA TYR A 228 6.73 -7.07 -7.51
C TYR A 228 6.07 -7.72 -8.73
N ILE A 229 4.85 -8.24 -8.61
CA ILE A 229 4.12 -8.77 -9.77
C ILE A 229 2.96 -7.82 -10.04
N PHE A 230 2.83 -7.34 -11.27
CA PHE A 230 1.73 -6.52 -11.74
C PHE A 230 0.97 -7.26 -12.83
N PHE A 231 -0.27 -7.66 -12.56
CA PHE A 231 -1.14 -8.35 -13.51
C PHE A 231 -1.85 -7.33 -14.39
N ARG A 232 -1.21 -6.94 -15.49
CA ARG A 232 -1.59 -5.76 -16.29
C ARG A 232 -3.00 -5.86 -16.86
N ASP A 233 -3.41 -7.05 -17.27
CA ASP A 233 -4.74 -7.24 -17.89
C ASP A 233 -5.83 -7.23 -16.82
N ASN A 234 -5.59 -7.78 -15.63
CA ASN A 234 -6.48 -7.62 -14.48
C ASN A 234 -6.64 -6.13 -14.09
N ALA A 235 -5.55 -5.37 -14.06
CA ALA A 235 -5.57 -3.95 -13.74
C ALA A 235 -6.37 -3.13 -14.76
N ASN A 236 -6.11 -3.33 -16.06
CA ASN A 236 -6.79 -2.59 -17.13
C ASN A 236 -8.26 -3.01 -17.32
N ARG A 237 -8.58 -4.31 -17.21
CA ARG A 237 -9.96 -4.82 -17.30
C ARG A 237 -10.85 -4.25 -16.20
N GLN A 238 -10.31 -4.06 -15.00
CA GLN A 238 -11.01 -3.50 -13.85
C GLN A 238 -10.79 -2.00 -13.66
N ALA A 239 -10.17 -1.32 -14.63
CA ALA A 239 -9.96 0.12 -14.58
C ALA A 239 -11.31 0.88 -14.59
N PRO A 240 -11.38 2.06 -13.94
CA PRO A 240 -12.51 2.97 -14.08
C PRO A 240 -12.89 3.23 -15.54
N GLU A 241 -14.20 3.35 -15.78
CA GLU A 241 -14.75 3.50 -17.12
C GLU A 241 -14.22 4.73 -17.88
N VAL A 242 -13.93 5.82 -17.16
CA VAL A 242 -13.34 7.04 -17.76
C VAL A 242 -12.00 6.75 -18.42
N PHE A 243 -11.16 5.88 -17.83
CA PHE A 243 -9.87 5.53 -18.44
C PHE A 243 -10.07 4.72 -19.71
N LYS A 244 -11.03 3.78 -19.73
CA LYS A 244 -11.37 2.98 -20.90
C LYS A 244 -11.91 3.84 -22.03
N LYS A 245 -12.85 4.74 -21.75
CA LYS A 245 -13.43 5.69 -22.73
C LYS A 245 -12.37 6.61 -23.35
N LEU A 246 -11.37 7.00 -22.57
CA LEU A 246 -10.27 7.84 -23.03
C LEU A 246 -9.09 7.07 -23.65
N GLY A 247 -9.19 5.73 -23.75
CA GLY A 247 -8.10 4.88 -24.26
C GLY A 247 -6.83 4.91 -23.40
N LYS A 248 -6.96 5.19 -22.10
CA LYS A 248 -5.84 5.31 -21.17
C LYS A 248 -5.46 3.95 -20.58
N THR A 249 -4.19 3.61 -20.70
CA THR A 249 -3.64 2.32 -20.25
C THR A 249 -2.89 2.48 -18.93
N ILE A 250 -3.11 1.53 -18.02
CA ILE A 250 -2.34 1.39 -16.78
C ILE A 250 -1.13 0.50 -17.10
N HIS A 251 0.02 1.12 -17.37
CA HIS A 251 1.25 0.42 -17.74
C HIS A 251 1.99 -0.19 -16.53
N ALA A 252 1.86 0.45 -15.37
CA ALA A 252 2.56 0.10 -14.14
C ALA A 252 1.76 0.56 -12.91
N SER A 253 2.13 0.02 -11.75
CA SER A 253 1.68 0.52 -10.46
C SER A 253 2.71 1.50 -9.86
N ASN A 254 2.41 2.07 -8.70
CA ASN A 254 3.36 2.85 -7.89
C ASN A 254 4.42 1.99 -7.15
N LEU A 255 5.26 2.67 -6.35
CA LEU A 255 6.24 2.09 -5.43
C LEU A 255 5.70 0.93 -4.57
N CYS A 256 4.45 1.03 -4.11
CA CYS A 256 3.87 0.11 -3.13
C CYS A 256 2.82 -0.86 -3.72
N THR A 257 2.64 -0.89 -5.04
CA THR A 257 1.75 -1.81 -5.79
C THR A 257 0.22 -1.63 -5.64
N GLU A 258 -0.26 -0.61 -4.92
CA GLU A 258 -1.69 -0.36 -4.69
C GLU A 258 -2.33 0.63 -5.68
N ILE A 259 -1.54 1.43 -6.39
CA ILE A 259 -2.05 2.48 -7.27
C ILE A 259 -2.19 1.95 -8.71
N MET A 260 -3.39 2.06 -9.27
CA MET A 260 -3.73 1.53 -10.59
C MET A 260 -4.21 2.66 -11.49
N LEU A 261 -3.29 3.56 -11.83
CA LEU A 261 -3.58 4.79 -12.56
C LEU A 261 -2.79 4.82 -13.88
N PRO A 262 -3.38 5.39 -14.95
CA PRO A 262 -2.68 5.50 -16.21
C PRO A 262 -1.57 6.55 -16.15
N SER A 263 -0.47 6.29 -16.83
CA SER A 263 0.57 7.26 -17.14
C SER A 263 0.85 7.20 -18.65
N GLY A 264 1.37 8.29 -19.20
CA GLY A 264 1.69 8.38 -20.62
C GLY A 264 2.53 9.61 -20.91
N PRO A 265 2.89 9.88 -22.18
CA PRO A 265 3.78 10.98 -22.58
C PRO A 265 3.41 12.34 -21.96
N GLU A 266 2.12 12.59 -21.81
CA GLU A 266 1.56 13.86 -21.37
C GLU A 266 1.16 13.89 -19.88
N GLU A 267 1.18 12.75 -19.18
CA GLU A 267 0.59 12.61 -17.85
C GLU A 267 1.40 11.65 -16.97
N SER A 268 1.74 12.11 -15.77
CA SER A 268 2.39 11.30 -14.73
C SER A 268 1.39 11.18 -13.59
N PHE A 269 0.99 9.97 -13.23
CA PHE A 269 -0.10 9.82 -12.26
C PHE A 269 0.32 10.34 -10.89
N VAL A 270 -0.67 10.83 -10.13
CA VAL A 270 -0.52 11.15 -8.70
C VAL A 270 -1.68 10.62 -7.90
N CYS A 271 -1.43 10.30 -6.62
CA CYS A 271 -2.48 9.95 -5.68
C CYS A 271 -2.16 10.46 -4.27
N CYS A 272 -3.16 11.06 -3.62
CA CYS A 272 -3.15 11.28 -2.17
C CYS A 272 -3.77 10.08 -1.44
N LEU A 273 -3.32 9.84 -0.20
CA LEU A 273 -3.69 8.67 0.58
C LEU A 273 -4.08 9.07 2.00
N SER A 274 -5.07 8.39 2.56
CA SER A 274 -5.36 8.33 3.99
C SER A 274 -6.12 7.04 4.27
N SER A 275 -6.19 6.61 5.53
CA SER A 275 -6.75 5.30 5.88
C SER A 275 -7.78 5.38 7.00
N LEU A 276 -8.84 4.58 6.86
CA LEU A 276 -9.82 4.35 7.92
C LEU A 276 -9.29 3.30 8.90
N ASN A 277 -9.48 3.54 10.19
CA ASN A 277 -9.11 2.59 11.24
C ASN A 277 -10.24 1.58 11.47
N LEU A 278 -10.05 0.35 11.00
CA LEU A 278 -11.06 -0.71 11.08
C LEU A 278 -11.29 -1.20 12.50
N LEU A 279 -10.37 -0.97 13.43
CA LEU A 279 -10.60 -1.28 14.85
C LEU A 279 -11.90 -0.62 15.36
N HIS A 280 -12.23 0.56 14.84
CA HIS A 280 -13.41 1.33 15.21
C HIS A 280 -14.56 1.20 14.18
N PHE A 281 -14.54 0.20 13.30
CA PHE A 281 -15.55 0.05 12.24
C PHE A 281 -16.99 0.17 12.77
N ASP A 282 -17.31 -0.52 13.87
CA ASP A 282 -18.64 -0.47 14.47
C ASP A 282 -19.03 0.90 15.07
N GLU A 283 -18.07 1.80 15.27
CA GLU A 283 -18.34 3.16 15.75
C GLU A 283 -18.61 4.14 14.61
N TRP A 284 -17.92 3.97 13.47
CA TRP A 284 -17.98 4.93 12.37
C TRP A 284 -18.79 4.47 11.16
N LYS A 285 -19.11 3.17 11.01
CA LYS A 285 -19.81 2.62 9.84
C LYS A 285 -21.15 3.29 9.52
N ASP A 286 -21.85 3.76 10.56
CA ASP A 286 -23.16 4.42 10.45
C ASP A 286 -23.06 5.96 10.54
N THR A 287 -21.86 6.51 10.36
CA THR A 287 -21.58 7.96 10.34
C THR A 287 -21.11 8.41 8.96
N ASP A 288 -20.88 9.70 8.76
CA ASP A 288 -20.33 10.30 7.53
C ASP A 288 -18.79 10.34 7.51
N ALA A 289 -18.13 9.41 8.21
CA ALA A 289 -16.68 9.39 8.32
C ALA A 289 -16.00 9.12 6.97
N VAL A 290 -16.52 8.18 6.18
CA VAL A 290 -15.94 7.86 4.86
C VAL A 290 -16.10 9.04 3.91
N GLU A 291 -17.26 9.68 3.96
CA GLU A 291 -17.64 10.83 3.16
C GLU A 291 -16.76 12.05 3.50
N THR A 292 -16.58 12.32 4.79
CA THR A 292 -15.70 13.38 5.29
C THR A 292 -14.25 13.14 4.85
N LEU A 293 -13.76 11.90 4.91
CA LEU A 293 -12.41 11.57 4.45
C LEU A 293 -12.25 11.70 2.93
N THR A 294 -13.29 11.36 2.16
CA THR A 294 -13.33 11.54 0.70
C THR A 294 -13.18 13.01 0.34
N ILE A 295 -13.98 13.88 0.97
CA ILE A 295 -13.93 15.34 0.77
C ILE A 295 -12.58 15.90 1.21
N PHE A 296 -12.03 15.40 2.32
CA PHE A 296 -10.70 15.79 2.78
C PHE A 296 -9.63 15.48 1.72
N LEU A 297 -9.57 14.25 1.22
CA LEU A 297 -8.58 13.83 0.23
C LEU A 297 -8.71 14.61 -1.10
N ASP A 298 -9.93 14.95 -1.50
CA ASP A 298 -10.14 15.81 -2.65
C ASP A 298 -9.55 17.21 -2.42
N SER A 299 -9.70 17.80 -1.22
CA SER A 299 -9.04 19.09 -0.90
C SER A 299 -7.51 18.97 -0.75
N VAL A 300 -6.97 17.78 -0.45
CA VAL A 300 -5.53 17.51 -0.52
C VAL A 300 -5.02 17.63 -1.96
N LEU A 301 -5.81 17.23 -2.96
CA LEU A 301 -5.45 17.42 -4.35
C LEU A 301 -5.47 18.90 -4.74
N ASP A 302 -6.40 19.70 -4.23
CA ASP A 302 -6.40 21.15 -4.46
C ASP A 302 -5.12 21.80 -3.91
N ASP A 303 -4.73 21.47 -2.68
CA ASP A 303 -3.47 21.98 -2.10
C ASP A 303 -2.24 21.53 -2.89
N PHE A 304 -2.24 20.30 -3.41
CA PHE A 304 -1.18 19.83 -4.31
C PHE A 304 -1.15 20.63 -5.61
N ILE A 305 -2.29 20.80 -6.28
CA ILE A 305 -2.40 21.49 -7.56
C ILE A 305 -1.92 22.93 -7.40
N GLU A 306 -2.41 23.65 -6.38
CA GLU A 306 -2.01 25.03 -6.08
C GLU A 306 -0.50 25.17 -5.84
N LYS A 307 0.13 24.18 -5.17
CA LYS A 307 1.55 24.25 -4.80
C LYS A 307 2.50 23.74 -5.88
N ALA A 308 2.08 22.74 -6.65
CA ALA A 308 2.90 22.12 -7.68
C ALA A 308 2.85 22.88 -9.01
N GLU A 309 1.83 23.69 -9.24
CA GLU A 309 1.74 24.55 -10.41
C GLU A 309 2.94 25.52 -10.47
N GLY A 310 3.61 25.55 -11.62
CA GLY A 310 4.82 26.35 -11.84
C GLY A 310 6.12 25.74 -11.29
N ILE A 311 6.09 24.59 -10.61
CA ILE A 311 7.32 23.84 -10.29
C ILE A 311 7.83 23.15 -11.57
N PRO A 312 9.08 23.42 -12.00
CA PRO A 312 9.62 22.76 -13.19
C PRO A 312 9.58 21.24 -13.10
N TYR A 313 9.21 20.59 -14.19
CA TYR A 313 9.12 19.12 -14.33
C TYR A 313 7.98 18.48 -13.51
N MET A 314 7.02 19.26 -13.02
CA MET A 314 5.82 18.75 -12.35
C MET A 314 4.57 18.88 -13.21
N GLU A 315 4.69 19.36 -14.46
CA GLU A 315 3.54 19.73 -15.29
C GLU A 315 2.64 18.52 -15.62
N ARG A 316 3.26 17.37 -15.91
CA ARG A 316 2.55 16.10 -16.18
C ARG A 316 1.77 15.61 -14.96
N ALA A 317 2.31 15.80 -13.76
CA ALA A 317 1.68 15.44 -12.50
C ALA A 317 0.51 16.37 -12.14
N VAL A 318 0.70 17.68 -12.32
CA VAL A 318 -0.36 18.68 -12.12
C VAL A 318 -1.51 18.46 -13.11
N ARG A 319 -1.19 18.21 -14.39
CA ARG A 319 -2.19 17.91 -15.41
C ARG A 319 -3.02 16.68 -15.03
N PHE A 320 -2.38 15.58 -14.65
CA PHE A 320 -3.08 14.39 -14.20
C PHE A 320 -4.00 14.67 -13.01
N ALA A 321 -3.50 15.39 -11.99
CA ALA A 321 -4.28 15.72 -10.79
C ALA A 321 -5.53 16.55 -11.12
N LYS A 322 -5.40 17.58 -11.97
CA LYS A 322 -6.52 18.44 -12.40
C LYS A 322 -7.59 17.62 -13.13
N ARG A 323 -7.19 16.70 -14.01
CA ARG A 323 -8.12 15.95 -14.88
C ARG A 323 -8.85 14.84 -14.16
N TYR A 324 -8.12 13.99 -13.44
CA TYR A 324 -8.69 12.74 -12.90
C TYR A 324 -9.02 12.81 -11.42
N ARG A 325 -8.42 13.75 -10.69
CA ARG A 325 -8.59 13.91 -9.24
C ARG A 325 -8.58 12.58 -8.46
N ALA A 326 -7.62 11.71 -8.78
CA ALA A 326 -7.53 10.36 -8.22
C ALA A 326 -7.15 10.39 -6.73
N ILE A 327 -7.93 9.70 -5.90
CA ILE A 327 -7.65 9.55 -4.46
C ILE A 327 -7.60 8.07 -4.06
N GLY A 328 -6.94 7.78 -2.93
CA GLY A 328 -6.82 6.44 -2.39
C GLY A 328 -7.15 6.38 -0.90
N ILE A 329 -8.40 6.05 -0.59
CA ILE A 329 -8.84 5.67 0.74
C ILE A 329 -8.37 4.24 0.99
N GLY A 330 -7.47 4.10 1.95
CA GLY A 330 -6.99 2.83 2.46
C GLY A 330 -7.68 2.44 3.76
N VAL A 331 -7.19 1.36 4.35
CA VAL A 331 -7.58 0.92 5.69
C VAL A 331 -6.35 0.56 6.50
N LEU A 332 -6.50 0.47 7.81
CA LEU A 332 -5.57 -0.18 8.73
C LEU A 332 -6.33 -0.79 9.90
N GLY A 333 -5.66 -1.63 10.69
CA GLY A 333 -6.28 -2.25 11.85
C GLY A 333 -7.22 -3.41 11.53
N TRP A 334 -7.11 -4.04 10.35
CA TRP A 334 -7.97 -5.17 9.98
C TRP A 334 -7.87 -6.33 10.98
N HIS A 335 -6.67 -6.82 11.24
CA HIS A 335 -6.47 -7.92 12.19
C HIS A 335 -6.77 -7.51 13.63
N SER A 336 -6.59 -6.23 13.97
CA SER A 336 -6.94 -5.66 15.27
C SER A 336 -8.45 -5.68 15.50
N TYR A 337 -9.24 -5.36 14.47
CA TYR A 337 -10.69 -5.46 14.52
C TYR A 337 -11.12 -6.89 14.79
N LEU A 338 -10.60 -7.86 14.04
CA LEU A 338 -10.88 -9.28 14.24
C LEU A 338 -10.48 -9.77 15.65
N GLN A 339 -9.28 -9.44 16.12
CA GLN A 339 -8.82 -9.80 17.47
C GLN A 339 -9.70 -9.18 18.56
N SER A 340 -10.13 -7.92 18.42
CA SER A 340 -11.05 -7.27 19.37
C SER A 340 -12.40 -8.01 19.46
N LYS A 341 -12.80 -8.67 18.37
CA LYS A 341 -14.01 -9.49 18.29
C LYS A 341 -13.78 -10.95 18.64
N GLY A 342 -12.53 -11.37 18.85
CA GLY A 342 -12.18 -12.78 19.06
C GLY A 342 -12.49 -13.66 17.85
N ILE A 343 -12.42 -13.09 16.64
CA ILE A 343 -12.69 -13.79 15.39
C ILE A 343 -11.36 -14.19 14.77
N PRO A 344 -11.10 -15.49 14.53
CA PRO A 344 -9.94 -15.91 13.76
C PRO A 344 -9.96 -15.38 12.33
N LEU A 345 -8.80 -14.99 11.80
CA LEU A 345 -8.70 -14.47 10.44
C LEU A 345 -9.12 -15.50 9.37
N GLU A 346 -8.91 -16.78 9.65
CA GLU A 346 -9.24 -17.90 8.76
C GLU A 346 -10.70 -18.37 8.86
N ASN A 347 -11.54 -17.65 9.62
CA ASN A 347 -12.96 -17.95 9.80
C ASN A 347 -13.82 -17.37 8.65
N ALA A 348 -14.93 -18.05 8.30
CA ALA A 348 -15.90 -17.56 7.33
C ALA A 348 -16.50 -16.19 7.72
N GLU A 349 -16.68 -15.92 9.02
CA GLU A 349 -17.13 -14.61 9.52
C GLU A 349 -16.15 -13.48 9.14
N ALA A 350 -14.83 -13.75 9.14
CA ALA A 350 -13.84 -12.77 8.71
C ALA A 350 -13.99 -12.43 7.22
N LEU A 351 -14.32 -13.41 6.37
CA LEU A 351 -14.63 -13.17 4.95
C LEU A 351 -15.91 -12.35 4.77
N PHE A 352 -16.96 -12.61 5.55
CA PHE A 352 -18.18 -11.82 5.55
C PHE A 352 -17.91 -10.37 5.95
N LEU A 353 -17.22 -10.15 7.08
CA LEU A 353 -16.85 -8.82 7.56
C LEU A 353 -15.96 -8.07 6.57
N ASN A 354 -15.02 -8.76 5.94
CA ASN A 354 -14.19 -8.20 4.87
C ASN A 354 -15.07 -7.66 3.72
N ASN A 355 -16.03 -8.44 3.22
CA ASN A 355 -16.94 -7.96 2.17
C ASN A 355 -17.80 -6.78 2.64
N LEU A 356 -18.37 -6.85 3.85
CA LEU A 356 -19.21 -5.80 4.40
C LEU A 356 -18.46 -4.47 4.52
N ILE A 357 -17.28 -4.47 5.14
CA ILE A 357 -16.46 -3.27 5.37
C ILE A 357 -16.12 -2.60 4.04
N PHE A 358 -15.55 -3.35 3.08
CA PHE A 358 -15.10 -2.75 1.83
C PHE A 358 -16.27 -2.29 0.94
N LYS A 359 -17.41 -3.00 0.98
CA LYS A 359 -18.64 -2.54 0.34
C LYS A 359 -19.13 -1.23 0.93
N THR A 360 -19.23 -1.13 2.26
CA THR A 360 -19.67 0.09 2.95
C THR A 360 -18.76 1.29 2.66
N ILE A 361 -17.43 1.10 2.71
CA ILE A 361 -16.48 2.18 2.37
C ILE A 361 -16.66 2.61 0.92
N ARG A 362 -16.82 1.65 0.00
CA ARG A 362 -17.00 1.94 -1.42
C ARG A 362 -18.27 2.77 -1.67
N GLU A 363 -19.41 2.34 -1.17
CA GLU A 363 -20.70 3.00 -1.38
C GLU A 363 -20.70 4.44 -0.86
N LYS A 364 -20.20 4.64 0.37
CA LYS A 364 -20.11 5.97 1.00
C LYS A 364 -19.11 6.90 0.28
N ALA A 365 -17.94 6.39 -0.11
CA ALA A 365 -16.98 7.19 -0.85
C ALA A 365 -17.53 7.62 -2.22
N GLU A 366 -18.27 6.73 -2.91
CA GLU A 366 -18.93 7.09 -4.16
C GLU A 366 -20.00 8.16 -3.97
N GLU A 367 -20.83 8.06 -2.92
CA GLU A 367 -21.83 9.07 -2.60
C GLU A 367 -21.20 10.45 -2.40
N ALA A 368 -20.14 10.53 -1.59
CA ALA A 368 -19.41 11.77 -1.36
C ALA A 368 -18.78 12.33 -2.65
N SER A 369 -18.21 11.46 -3.50
CA SER A 369 -17.62 11.89 -4.77
C SER A 369 -18.67 12.34 -5.80
N ARG A 370 -19.87 11.73 -5.82
CA ARG A 370 -21.02 12.22 -6.61
C ARG A 370 -21.54 13.55 -6.07
N TRP A 371 -21.54 13.76 -4.76
CA TRP A 371 -21.89 15.04 -4.15
C TRP A 371 -20.88 16.13 -4.52
N LEU A 372 -19.58 15.83 -4.47
CA LEU A 372 -18.52 16.73 -4.94
C LEU A 372 -18.67 17.06 -6.43
N ARG A 373 -19.03 16.09 -7.28
CA ARG A 373 -19.23 16.31 -8.73
C ARG A 373 -20.25 17.42 -9.00
N LYS A 374 -21.36 17.43 -8.24
CA LYS A 374 -22.41 18.46 -8.37
C LYS A 374 -21.94 19.87 -7.99
N ARG A 375 -20.91 19.99 -7.14
CA ARG A 375 -20.35 21.27 -6.70
C ARG A 375 -19.29 21.83 -7.65
N HIS A 376 -18.82 21.01 -8.58
CA HIS A 376 -17.72 21.35 -9.48
C HIS A 376 -18.08 21.15 -10.95
N PRO A 377 -19.22 21.68 -11.43
CA PRO A 377 -19.68 21.43 -12.80
C PRO A 377 -18.63 21.74 -13.87
N GLU A 378 -17.67 22.62 -13.56
CA GLU A 378 -16.56 23.08 -14.41
C GLU A 378 -15.43 22.08 -14.70
N ASP A 379 -15.34 20.94 -13.98
CA ASP A 379 -14.24 19.97 -14.19
C ASP A 379 -14.20 19.45 -15.65
N GLU A 380 -13.02 19.36 -16.26
CA GLU A 380 -12.82 19.01 -17.70
C GLU A 380 -13.54 17.71 -18.12
N LEU A 381 -13.55 16.70 -17.25
CA LEU A 381 -14.13 15.39 -17.54
C LEU A 381 -15.57 15.23 -17.03
N ALA A 382 -16.26 16.35 -16.81
CA ALA A 382 -17.64 16.44 -16.34
C ALA A 382 -18.61 15.48 -17.04
N ASP A 383 -18.55 15.40 -18.36
CA ASP A 383 -19.45 14.62 -19.19
C ASP A 383 -19.11 13.13 -19.23
N LEU A 384 -17.91 12.76 -18.79
CA LEU A 384 -17.40 11.39 -18.81
C LEU A 384 -17.43 10.73 -17.42
N MET A 385 -17.65 11.50 -16.36
CA MET A 385 -17.54 11.05 -14.97
C MET A 385 -18.78 11.42 -14.14
N GLU A 386 -19.49 10.41 -13.62
CA GLU A 386 -20.63 10.60 -12.71
C GLU A 386 -20.23 11.07 -11.30
N ARG A 387 -18.96 10.93 -10.95
CA ARG A 387 -18.35 11.27 -9.66
C ARG A 387 -17.13 12.16 -9.90
N ARG A 388 -16.71 12.97 -8.92
CA ARG A 388 -15.61 13.94 -9.10
C ARG A 388 -14.25 13.27 -9.27
N ASN A 389 -14.04 12.13 -8.60
CA ASN A 389 -12.75 11.46 -8.52
C ASN A 389 -12.74 10.21 -9.42
N ALA A 390 -11.71 10.05 -10.26
CA ALA A 390 -11.61 8.91 -11.16
C ALA A 390 -11.44 7.58 -10.40
N THR A 391 -10.79 7.62 -9.23
CA THR A 391 -10.60 6.50 -8.30
C THR A 391 -10.85 6.96 -6.86
N LEU A 392 -11.17 6.01 -5.97
CA LEU A 392 -11.51 6.30 -4.58
C LEU A 392 -10.74 5.46 -3.57
N LEU A 393 -10.51 4.17 -3.84
CA LEU A 393 -10.00 3.22 -2.85
C LEU A 393 -8.67 2.63 -3.33
N ALA A 394 -7.65 2.70 -2.47
CA ALA A 394 -6.34 2.07 -2.68
C ALA A 394 -5.75 1.62 -1.34
N ILE A 395 -5.45 0.34 -1.21
CA ILE A 395 -5.05 -0.25 0.08
C ILE A 395 -3.52 -0.26 0.19
N ALA A 396 -2.97 0.86 0.65
CA ALA A 396 -1.53 1.04 0.82
C ALA A 396 -0.96 0.28 2.03
N PRO A 397 0.37 0.11 2.12
CA PRO A 397 1.03 -0.34 3.34
C PRO A 397 1.01 0.79 4.37
N THR A 398 0.67 0.47 5.63
CA THR A 398 0.48 1.50 6.68
C THR A 398 1.34 1.24 7.92
N LYS A 399 2.56 0.69 7.77
CA LYS A 399 3.44 0.35 8.92
C LYS A 399 3.66 1.53 9.89
N SER A 400 4.06 2.70 9.39
CA SER A 400 4.25 3.90 10.23
C SER A 400 2.92 4.47 10.75
N SER A 401 1.90 4.52 9.88
CA SER A 401 0.56 5.02 10.21
C SER A 401 -0.12 4.21 11.31
N SER A 402 0.04 2.89 11.28
CA SER A 402 -0.54 1.96 12.26
C SER A 402 0.19 2.05 13.60
N PHE A 403 1.50 2.29 13.58
CA PHE A 403 2.27 2.61 14.78
C PHE A 403 1.77 3.91 15.45
N ILE A 404 1.56 4.96 14.66
CA ILE A 404 1.03 6.26 15.14
C ILE A 404 -0.37 6.09 15.74
N LEU A 405 -1.24 5.32 15.08
CA LEU A 405 -2.65 5.20 15.46
C LEU A 405 -2.90 4.10 16.50
N GLY A 406 -2.11 4.10 17.58
CA GLY A 406 -2.30 3.18 18.70
C GLY A 406 -1.84 1.75 18.44
N GLN A 407 -0.89 1.56 17.52
CA GLN A 407 -0.25 0.25 17.24
C GLN A 407 -1.23 -0.82 16.78
N VAL A 408 -2.23 -0.41 16.02
CA VAL A 408 -3.11 -1.35 15.30
C VAL A 408 -2.32 -2.10 14.22
N SER A 409 -2.91 -3.15 13.67
CA SER A 409 -2.33 -3.96 12.63
C SER A 409 -2.13 -3.17 11.34
N PRO A 410 -1.05 -3.42 10.59
CA PRO A 410 -0.77 -2.71 9.36
C PRO A 410 -1.76 -3.10 8.27
N SER A 411 -2.48 -2.13 7.75
CA SER A 411 -3.32 -2.26 6.56
C SER A 411 -4.34 -3.41 6.72
N ILE A 412 -4.34 -4.32 5.75
CA ILE A 412 -5.07 -5.59 5.70
C ILE A 412 -4.23 -6.79 6.17
N GLU A 413 -3.00 -6.55 6.66
CA GLU A 413 -2.07 -7.62 7.01
C GLU A 413 -2.31 -8.12 8.44
N PRO A 414 -2.03 -9.42 8.69
CA PRO A 414 -1.93 -9.92 10.04
C PRO A 414 -0.79 -9.27 10.82
N TYR A 415 -0.83 -9.43 12.14
CA TYR A 415 0.30 -9.05 12.97
C TYR A 415 1.45 -10.01 12.70
N THR A 416 2.66 -9.48 12.50
CA THR A 416 3.86 -10.32 12.35
C THR A 416 4.24 -11.04 13.63
N SER A 417 3.83 -10.51 14.79
CA SER A 417 4.13 -11.05 16.12
C SER A 417 3.14 -10.48 17.15
N ASN A 418 2.75 -11.28 18.14
CA ASN A 418 1.97 -10.79 19.29
C ASN A 418 2.83 -10.11 20.37
N TYR A 419 4.15 -10.30 20.32
CA TYR A 419 5.09 -9.65 21.22
C TYR A 419 6.46 -9.46 20.56
N TYR A 420 6.86 -8.20 20.39
CA TYR A 420 8.18 -7.87 19.84
C TYR A 420 8.82 -6.71 20.60
N LEU A 421 10.15 -6.64 20.51
CA LEU A 421 10.93 -5.52 21.00
C LEU A 421 11.29 -4.62 19.82
N LYS A 422 11.03 -3.32 19.96
CA LYS A 422 11.42 -2.32 18.95
C LYS A 422 12.41 -1.35 19.56
N ASP A 423 13.53 -1.20 18.89
CA ASP A 423 14.52 -0.22 19.26
C ASP A 423 14.05 1.17 18.81
N LEU A 424 13.76 2.04 19.79
CA LEU A 424 13.70 3.47 19.56
C LEU A 424 15.00 4.07 20.12
N GLN A 425 15.55 5.11 19.48
CA GLN A 425 16.74 5.77 20.00
C GLN A 425 16.54 6.16 21.49
N LYS A 426 17.38 5.57 22.37
CA LYS A 426 17.42 5.65 23.85
C LYS A 426 16.49 4.71 24.65
N ALA A 427 15.66 3.89 24.01
CA ALA A 427 14.83 2.91 24.72
C ALA A 427 14.46 1.70 23.84
N ARG A 428 14.59 0.49 24.40
CA ARG A 428 14.05 -0.72 23.80
C ARG A 428 12.67 -0.97 24.37
N ILE A 429 11.64 -0.86 23.52
CA ILE A 429 10.24 -0.88 23.97
C ILE A 429 9.61 -2.21 23.62
N ALA A 430 8.95 -2.79 24.61
CA ALA A 430 8.12 -3.97 24.50
C ALA A 430 6.76 -3.62 23.91
N PHE A 431 6.44 -4.21 22.75
CA PHE A 431 5.14 -4.10 22.10
C PHE A 431 4.37 -5.40 22.26
N ARG A 432 3.41 -5.40 23.18
CA ARG A 432 2.52 -6.53 23.46
C ARG A 432 1.17 -6.31 22.79
N SER A 433 0.59 -7.36 22.22
CA SER A 433 -0.77 -7.29 21.67
C SER A 433 -1.75 -6.97 22.81
N PRO A 434 -2.50 -5.85 22.72
CA PRO A 434 -3.42 -5.45 23.78
C PRO A 434 -4.54 -6.47 24.01
N PHE A 435 -5.06 -7.08 22.94
CA PHE A 435 -6.15 -8.05 23.03
C PHE A 435 -5.68 -9.39 23.60
N LEU A 436 -4.43 -9.77 23.31
CA LEU A 436 -3.82 -10.95 23.93
C LEU A 436 -3.57 -10.69 25.42
N GLU A 437 -3.10 -9.51 25.78
CA GLU A 437 -2.89 -9.13 27.18
C GLU A 437 -4.19 -9.20 27.99
N GLU A 438 -5.29 -8.66 27.46
CA GLU A 438 -6.62 -8.76 28.07
C GLU A 438 -7.06 -10.23 28.26
N LEU A 439 -6.83 -11.09 27.26
CA LEU A 439 -7.13 -12.52 27.35
C LEU A 439 -6.29 -13.22 28.43
N LEU A 440 -4.98 -12.95 28.46
CA LEU A 440 -4.08 -13.51 29.47
C LEU A 440 -4.45 -13.04 30.87
N GLN A 441 -4.88 -11.78 31.03
CA GLN A 441 -5.38 -11.26 32.31
C GLN A 441 -6.63 -12.00 32.76
N ALA A 442 -7.61 -12.17 31.87
CA ALA A 442 -8.85 -12.88 32.17
C ALA A 442 -8.64 -14.33 32.61
N LYS A 443 -7.57 -14.98 32.12
CA LYS A 443 -7.18 -16.34 32.52
C LYS A 443 -6.24 -16.40 33.74
N GLY A 444 -5.87 -15.26 34.32
CA GLY A 444 -4.87 -15.20 35.40
C GLY A 444 -3.47 -15.66 34.95
N LYS A 445 -3.14 -15.51 33.67
CA LYS A 445 -1.87 -15.91 33.03
C LYS A 445 -1.06 -14.73 32.49
N ASN A 446 -1.42 -13.49 32.87
CA ASN A 446 -0.64 -12.30 32.50
C ASN A 446 0.63 -12.17 33.37
N GLU A 447 1.55 -13.11 33.19
CA GLU A 447 2.81 -13.19 33.93
C GLU A 447 4.01 -12.98 32.99
N GLU A 448 5.09 -12.38 33.49
CA GLU A 448 6.31 -12.11 32.71
C GLU A 448 6.92 -13.39 32.09
N LYS A 449 6.81 -14.54 32.78
CA LYS A 449 7.26 -15.85 32.26
C LYS A 449 6.54 -16.25 30.98
N VAL A 450 5.24 -15.93 30.86
CA VAL A 450 4.42 -16.23 29.67
C VAL A 450 4.85 -15.32 28.53
N TRP A 451 5.00 -14.03 28.79
CA TRP A 451 5.49 -13.09 27.77
C TRP A 451 6.90 -13.41 27.27
N ARG A 452 7.81 -13.83 28.15
CA ARG A 452 9.14 -14.30 27.73
C ARG A 452 9.04 -15.53 26.82
N SER A 453 8.21 -16.50 27.18
CA SER A 453 7.97 -17.68 26.35
C SER A 453 7.40 -17.31 24.97
N ILE A 454 6.48 -16.35 24.90
CA ILE A 454 5.95 -15.81 23.63
C ILE A 454 7.09 -15.16 22.82
N LEU A 455 7.95 -14.35 23.44
CA LEU A 455 9.07 -13.69 22.77
C LEU A 455 10.08 -14.70 22.19
N GLU A 456 10.43 -15.74 22.97
CA GLU A 456 11.33 -16.82 22.56
C GLU A 456 10.77 -17.64 21.39
N ARG A 457 9.44 -17.64 21.21
CA ARG A 457 8.74 -18.24 20.08
C ARG A 457 8.35 -17.20 19.02
N ASN A 458 9.11 -16.12 18.89
CA ASN A 458 8.94 -15.06 17.89
C ASN A 458 7.54 -14.40 17.89
N GLY A 459 6.87 -14.37 19.05
CA GLY A 459 5.53 -13.80 19.18
C GLY A 459 4.39 -14.79 19.00
N SER A 460 4.67 -16.07 18.79
CA SER A 460 3.65 -17.11 18.69
C SER A 460 3.03 -17.42 20.05
N VAL A 461 1.76 -17.84 20.03
CA VAL A 461 1.03 -18.37 21.19
C VAL A 461 0.58 -19.82 21.01
N GLN A 462 0.94 -20.46 19.89
CA GLN A 462 0.44 -21.80 19.53
C GLN A 462 0.89 -22.88 20.54
N HIS A 463 2.03 -22.67 21.19
CA HIS A 463 2.62 -23.55 22.19
C HIS A 463 2.03 -23.40 23.61
N LEU A 464 1.09 -22.48 23.84
CA LEU A 464 0.52 -22.26 25.17
C LEU A 464 -0.65 -23.22 25.42
N ASP A 465 -0.46 -24.22 26.28
CA ASP A 465 -1.43 -25.30 26.52
C ASP A 465 -2.72 -24.85 27.23
N PHE A 466 -2.71 -23.69 27.88
CA PHE A 466 -3.88 -23.15 28.59
C PHE A 466 -4.81 -22.31 27.70
N LEU A 467 -4.44 -22.09 26.44
CA LEU A 467 -5.30 -21.45 25.43
C LEU A 467 -6.07 -22.52 24.66
N SER A 468 -7.35 -22.27 24.39
CA SER A 468 -8.13 -23.11 23.47
C SER A 468 -7.63 -22.97 22.03
N ASP A 469 -7.98 -23.91 21.16
CA ASP A 469 -7.62 -23.84 19.74
C ASP A 469 -8.23 -22.60 19.06
N GLU A 470 -9.47 -22.24 19.43
CA GLU A 470 -10.11 -21.00 18.95
C GLU A 470 -9.32 -19.74 19.36
N GLU A 471 -8.87 -19.68 20.62
CA GLU A 471 -8.06 -18.56 21.11
C GLU A 471 -6.70 -18.50 20.40
N LYS A 472 -6.07 -19.65 20.18
CA LYS A 472 -4.83 -19.75 19.41
C LYS A 472 -5.02 -19.29 17.96
N ASP A 473 -6.13 -19.66 17.33
CA ASP A 473 -6.49 -19.28 15.97
C ASP A 473 -6.70 -17.76 15.81
N VAL A 474 -7.23 -17.07 16.83
CA VAL A 474 -7.37 -15.59 16.86
C VAL A 474 -6.02 -14.88 16.85
N PHE A 475 -5.00 -15.47 17.48
CA PHE A 475 -3.69 -14.84 17.69
C PHE A 475 -2.59 -15.47 16.83
N LYS A 476 -2.94 -16.16 15.75
CA LYS A 476 -1.95 -16.57 14.74
C LYS A 476 -1.19 -15.36 14.19
N THR A 477 0.11 -15.51 14.08
CA THR A 477 1.00 -14.53 13.46
C THR A 477 0.94 -14.65 11.92
N PHE A 478 1.48 -13.67 11.21
CA PHE A 478 1.47 -13.66 9.74
C PHE A 478 2.08 -14.93 9.13
N SER A 479 3.15 -15.50 9.70
CA SER A 479 3.72 -16.75 9.19
C SER A 479 2.93 -18.02 9.55
N GLU A 480 1.96 -17.91 10.45
CA GLU A 480 1.09 -19.01 10.92
C GLU A 480 -0.30 -19.00 10.27
N ILE A 481 -0.58 -18.00 9.43
CA ILE A 481 -1.84 -17.87 8.68
C ILE A 481 -1.65 -18.44 7.28
N SER A 482 -2.67 -19.11 6.75
CA SER A 482 -2.67 -19.55 5.37
C SER A 482 -2.55 -18.39 4.39
N GLN A 483 -1.52 -18.43 3.54
CA GLN A 483 -1.32 -17.43 2.50
C GLN A 483 -2.43 -17.45 1.45
N LYS A 484 -3.04 -18.62 1.17
CA LYS A 484 -4.22 -18.73 0.30
C LYS A 484 -5.44 -18.04 0.92
N THR A 485 -5.62 -18.10 2.25
CA THR A 485 -6.67 -17.33 2.93
C THR A 485 -6.47 -15.83 2.72
N LEU A 486 -5.25 -15.33 2.83
CA LEU A 486 -4.94 -13.91 2.57
C LEU A 486 -5.25 -13.51 1.13
N VAL A 487 -4.87 -14.36 0.16
CA VAL A 487 -5.21 -14.17 -1.25
C VAL A 487 -6.73 -14.19 -1.46
N ASN A 488 -7.48 -15.09 -0.83
CA ASN A 488 -8.94 -15.15 -0.93
C ASN A 488 -9.63 -13.92 -0.36
N LEU A 489 -9.19 -13.45 0.81
CA LEU A 489 -9.71 -12.20 1.39
C LEU A 489 -9.39 -11.01 0.49
N ALA A 490 -8.20 -10.99 -0.13
CA ALA A 490 -7.79 -9.99 -1.11
C ALA A 490 -8.67 -10.01 -2.36
N ILE A 491 -8.95 -11.19 -2.92
CA ILE A 491 -9.83 -11.40 -4.08
C ILE A 491 -11.24 -10.88 -3.76
N ALA A 492 -11.77 -11.24 -2.58
CA ALA A 492 -13.11 -10.85 -2.16
C ALA A 492 -13.27 -9.33 -2.08
N ARG A 493 -12.30 -8.63 -1.47
CA ARG A 493 -12.35 -7.16 -1.35
C ARG A 493 -11.99 -6.41 -2.64
N GLN A 494 -11.22 -7.01 -3.56
CA GLN A 494 -10.79 -6.36 -4.80
C GLN A 494 -11.97 -5.85 -5.63
N LYS A 495 -13.12 -6.53 -5.54
CA LYS A 495 -14.40 -6.15 -6.17
C LYS A 495 -14.89 -4.74 -5.80
N TYR A 496 -14.50 -4.24 -4.63
CA TYR A 496 -14.92 -2.93 -4.12
C TYR A 496 -13.81 -1.86 -4.26
N ILE A 497 -12.61 -2.25 -4.69
CA ILE A 497 -11.43 -1.40 -4.77
C ILE A 497 -11.15 -1.08 -6.25
N ASP A 498 -11.33 0.19 -6.65
CA ASP A 498 -11.09 0.60 -8.04
C ASP A 498 -9.60 0.68 -8.39
N GLN A 499 -8.73 0.92 -7.41
CA GLN A 499 -7.29 0.74 -7.56
C GLN A 499 -6.86 -0.67 -7.14
N GLY A 500 -5.74 -0.83 -6.43
CA GLY A 500 -5.19 -2.09 -5.97
C GLY A 500 -5.01 -2.16 -4.45
N GLN A 501 -4.27 -3.19 -4.04
CA GLN A 501 -3.92 -3.44 -2.64
C GLN A 501 -2.49 -3.96 -2.56
N SER A 502 -1.70 -3.40 -1.65
CA SER A 502 -0.35 -3.88 -1.36
C SER A 502 -0.44 -5.19 -0.59
N LEU A 503 -0.42 -6.31 -1.31
CA LEU A 503 -0.49 -7.64 -0.71
C LEU A 503 0.89 -8.23 -0.54
N ASN A 504 1.39 -8.22 0.70
CA ASN A 504 2.56 -9.00 1.09
C ASN A 504 2.17 -10.46 1.33
N LEU A 505 3.11 -11.37 1.08
CA LEU A 505 2.99 -12.80 1.39
C LEU A 505 4.20 -13.24 2.20
N VAL A 506 4.00 -14.17 3.14
CA VAL A 506 5.08 -14.82 3.90
C VAL A 506 5.15 -16.28 3.46
N ILE A 507 6.24 -16.65 2.80
CA ILE A 507 6.43 -17.99 2.26
C ILE A 507 7.64 -18.62 2.93
N HIS A 508 7.48 -19.86 3.40
CA HIS A 508 8.59 -20.61 4.00
C HIS A 508 9.66 -20.91 2.95
N PRO A 509 10.96 -20.81 3.26
CA PRO A 509 12.04 -21.04 2.28
C PRO A 509 12.05 -22.45 1.68
N GLU A 510 11.53 -23.45 2.41
CA GLU A 510 11.41 -24.84 1.92
C GLU A 510 10.12 -25.11 1.13
N ALA A 511 9.27 -24.10 0.92
CA ALA A 511 8.04 -24.29 0.16
C ALA A 511 8.36 -24.73 -1.29
N PRO A 512 7.73 -25.82 -1.79
CA PRO A 512 7.96 -26.26 -3.16
C PRO A 512 7.63 -25.15 -4.17
N PRO A 513 8.50 -24.85 -5.15
CA PRO A 513 8.25 -23.82 -6.16
C PRO A 513 6.91 -24.00 -6.90
N LYS A 514 6.47 -25.26 -7.06
CA LYS A 514 5.16 -25.58 -7.65
C LYS A 514 3.99 -25.03 -6.83
N ASP A 515 4.05 -25.14 -5.50
CA ASP A 515 2.97 -24.66 -4.64
C ASP A 515 2.95 -23.13 -4.57
N VAL A 516 4.13 -22.49 -4.58
CA VAL A 516 4.25 -21.02 -4.71
C VAL A 516 3.67 -20.54 -6.04
N ASN A 517 3.98 -21.24 -7.13
CA ASN A 517 3.42 -20.98 -8.45
C ASN A 517 1.88 -21.07 -8.43
N GLU A 518 1.30 -22.12 -7.86
CA GLU A 518 -0.16 -22.26 -7.77
C GLU A 518 -0.81 -21.13 -6.96
N LEU A 519 -0.17 -20.67 -5.88
CA LEU A 519 -0.67 -19.51 -5.12
C LEU A 519 -0.71 -18.24 -5.98
N TYR A 520 0.32 -18.00 -6.80
CA TYR A 520 0.38 -16.81 -7.65
C TYR A 520 -0.59 -16.89 -8.82
N LEU A 521 -0.75 -18.08 -9.41
CA LEU A 521 -1.78 -18.33 -10.42
C LEU A 521 -3.19 -18.20 -9.84
N HIS A 522 -3.40 -18.62 -8.58
CA HIS A 522 -4.67 -18.42 -7.87
C HIS A 522 -4.96 -16.94 -7.65
N ALA A 523 -3.97 -16.14 -7.23
CA ALA A 523 -4.08 -14.69 -7.14
C ALA A 523 -4.47 -14.03 -8.47
N TRP A 524 -3.78 -14.42 -9.55
CA TRP A 524 -4.06 -13.93 -10.91
C TRP A 524 -5.48 -14.30 -11.38
N ARG A 525 -5.86 -15.58 -11.32
CA ARG A 525 -7.19 -16.08 -11.71
C ARG A 525 -8.31 -15.44 -10.89
N GLY A 526 -8.04 -15.14 -9.62
CA GLY A 526 -8.96 -14.42 -8.74
C GLY A 526 -9.14 -12.94 -9.07
N GLY A 527 -8.41 -12.40 -10.05
CA GLY A 527 -8.53 -11.01 -10.48
C GLY A 527 -7.72 -10.03 -9.63
N LEU A 528 -6.74 -10.49 -8.85
CA LEU A 528 -5.81 -9.55 -8.19
C LEU A 528 -5.01 -8.77 -9.23
N LYS A 529 -4.71 -7.52 -8.92
CA LYS A 529 -4.02 -6.58 -9.82
C LYS A 529 -2.51 -6.58 -9.60
N ALA A 530 -2.04 -6.87 -8.38
CA ALA A 530 -0.62 -6.96 -8.06
C ALA A 530 -0.32 -7.82 -6.83
N LEU A 531 0.95 -8.21 -6.67
CA LEU A 531 1.55 -8.77 -5.47
C LEU A 531 2.78 -7.95 -5.08
N TYR A 532 2.88 -7.57 -3.81
CA TYR A 532 3.96 -6.73 -3.30
C TYR A 532 5.18 -7.59 -2.95
N TYR A 533 5.70 -7.51 -1.72
CA TYR A 533 6.84 -8.34 -1.29
C TYR A 533 6.43 -9.78 -1.01
N GLN A 534 7.34 -10.69 -1.32
CA GLN A 534 7.42 -12.00 -0.69
C GLN A 534 8.44 -11.92 0.46
N PHE A 535 7.98 -12.12 1.69
CA PHE A 535 8.86 -12.30 2.84
C PHE A 535 9.15 -13.79 3.05
N SER A 536 10.32 -14.09 3.58
CA SER A 536 10.68 -15.43 4.01
C SER A 536 10.27 -15.63 5.48
N ALA A 537 9.64 -16.77 5.79
CA ALA A 537 9.44 -17.18 7.19
C ALA A 537 10.77 -17.58 7.82
N SER A 538 10.81 -17.66 9.15
CA SER A 538 11.99 -18.20 9.84
C SER A 538 12.15 -19.68 9.50
N ALA A 539 13.35 -20.09 9.09
CA ALA A 539 13.66 -21.51 8.84
C ALA A 539 13.54 -22.39 10.12
N ALA A 540 13.50 -21.77 11.31
CA ALA A 540 13.24 -22.49 12.56
C ALA A 540 11.76 -22.81 12.79
N GLN A 541 10.84 -22.20 12.03
CA GLN A 541 9.43 -22.60 12.02
C GLN A 541 9.27 -23.82 11.12
N ALA A 542 8.50 -24.82 11.53
CA ALA A 542 8.26 -26.00 10.71
C ALA A 542 7.46 -25.63 9.46
N TYR A 543 7.92 -26.06 8.28
CA TYR A 543 7.12 -25.95 7.06
C TYR A 543 5.84 -26.77 7.20
N SER A 544 4.71 -26.16 6.85
CA SER A 544 3.46 -26.86 6.63
C SER A 544 2.86 -26.41 5.29
N ARG A 545 2.53 -27.39 4.45
CA ARG A 545 1.89 -27.15 3.15
C ARG A 545 0.53 -26.46 3.31
N ASP A 546 -0.16 -26.74 4.41
CA ASP A 546 -1.45 -26.13 4.74
C ASP A 546 -1.33 -24.62 4.95
N LEU A 547 -0.19 -24.13 5.47
CA LEU A 547 0.07 -22.69 5.63
C LEU A 547 0.21 -21.96 4.28
N LEU A 548 0.42 -22.69 3.18
CA LEU A 548 0.52 -22.09 1.86
C LEU A 548 -0.77 -22.22 1.07
N LEU A 549 -1.41 -23.39 1.10
CA LEU A 549 -2.48 -23.77 0.16
C LEU A 549 -3.84 -24.12 0.78
N SER A 550 -3.97 -24.25 2.10
CA SER A 550 -5.26 -24.56 2.72
C SER A 550 -6.17 -23.33 2.80
N CYS A 551 -7.48 -23.50 2.84
CA CYS A 551 -8.42 -22.42 3.14
C CYS A 551 -9.59 -23.00 3.93
N ARG A 552 -9.51 -22.94 5.27
CA ARG A 552 -10.57 -23.48 6.15
C ARG A 552 -11.94 -22.82 5.90
N ALA A 553 -11.96 -21.52 5.60
CA ALA A 553 -13.18 -20.80 5.24
C ALA A 553 -13.83 -21.25 3.91
N CYS A 554 -13.10 -22.00 3.08
CA CYS A 554 -13.57 -22.51 1.79
C CYS A 554 -14.07 -23.96 1.88
N GLU A 555 -13.90 -24.61 3.03
CA GLU A 555 -14.24 -26.01 3.28
C GLU A 555 -15.62 -26.18 3.96
N GLY A 556 -16.33 -25.07 4.20
CA GLY A 556 -17.63 -25.02 4.87
C GLY A 556 -18.78 -24.53 4.01
#